data_AF-A0A8T5HZ98-F1
#
_entry.id   AF-A0A8T5HZ98-F1
#
_cell.length_a   1.000
_cell.length_b   1.000
_cell.length_c   1.000
_cell.angle_alpha   90.00
_cell.angle_beta   90.00
_cell.angle_gamma   90.00
#
_symmetry.space_group_name_H-M   'P 1'
#
loop_
_entity.id
_entity.type
_entity.pdbx_description
1 polymer ?
#
loop_
_entity_poly.entity_id
_entity_poly.type
_entity_poly.pdbx_seq_one_letter_code
_entity_poly.pdbx_strand_id
1 'polypeptide(L)'
;LSTCNDLGDTVVAMIPTMGLMKNLKSSLGKVMPGAEQEIGQMAEMLGGFMTESFSGDSAFGLDATTNAESDKILREASAVAESTTGEMFPSVPSSNQEATSTKFY
;
A
#
# COMPACT_ATOMS: atom_id res chain seq x y z
N LEU A 1 -13.06 -13.60 16.84
CA LEU A 1 -13.16 -12.13 16.92
C LEU A 1 -12.21 -11.49 17.95
N SER A 2 -11.50 -12.25 18.79
CA SER A 2 -10.59 -11.69 19.82
C SER A 2 -9.35 -11.02 19.21
N THR A 3 -8.69 -11.65 18.25
CA THR A 3 -7.38 -11.22 17.72
C THR A 3 -7.37 -9.82 17.08
N CYS A 4 -8.44 -9.42 16.37
CA CYS A 4 -8.56 -8.06 15.83
C CYS A 4 -8.73 -7.00 16.93
N ASN A 5 -9.40 -7.37 18.02
CA ASN A 5 -9.57 -6.51 19.20
C ASN A 5 -8.24 -6.35 19.94
N ASP A 6 -7.51 -7.46 20.15
CA ASP A 6 -6.21 -7.49 20.84
C ASP A 6 -5.11 -6.71 20.08
N LEU A 7 -5.08 -6.80 18.75
CA LEU A 7 -4.19 -5.99 17.90
C LEU A 7 -4.58 -4.50 17.92
N GLY A 8 -5.89 -4.21 17.89
CA GLY A 8 -6.41 -2.85 18.04
C GLY A 8 -6.01 -2.20 19.36
N ASP A 9 -6.12 -2.92 20.47
CA ASP A 9 -5.73 -2.46 21.80
C ASP A 9 -4.21 -2.22 21.89
N THR A 10 -3.40 -3.08 21.25
CA THR A 10 -1.95 -2.92 21.19
C THR A 10 -1.55 -1.64 20.43
N VAL A 11 -2.20 -1.36 19.31
CA VAL A 11 -1.98 -0.16 18.49
C VAL A 11 -2.41 1.11 19.23
N VAL A 12 -3.53 1.06 19.94
CA VAL A 12 -4.03 2.15 20.79
C VAL A 12 -3.05 2.48 21.92
N ALA A 13 -2.31 1.50 22.44
CA ALA A 13 -1.26 1.70 23.45
C ALA A 13 0.09 2.18 22.86
N MET A 14 0.44 1.77 21.64
CA MET A 14 1.72 2.12 20.98
C MET A 14 1.75 3.56 20.41
N ILE A 15 0.63 4.06 19.89
CA ILE A 15 0.58 5.42 19.30
C ILE A 15 0.91 6.51 20.33
N PRO A 16 0.32 6.52 21.54
CA PRO A 16 0.67 7.49 22.57
C PRO A 16 2.13 7.41 23.00
N THR A 17 2.71 6.21 23.05
CA THR A 17 4.11 6.01 23.45
C THR A 17 5.10 6.54 22.41
N MET A 18 4.82 6.38 21.11
CA MET A 18 5.59 7.07 20.06
C MET A 18 5.54 8.60 20.21
N GLY A 19 4.36 9.14 20.53
CA GLY A 19 4.17 10.57 20.81
C GLY A 19 5.02 11.04 22.00
N LEU A 20 5.03 10.28 23.09
CA LEU A 20 5.88 10.56 24.26
C LEU A 20 7.37 10.52 23.89
N MET A 21 7.82 9.52 23.13
CA MET A 21 9.22 9.43 22.68
C MET A 21 9.67 10.61 21.83
N LYS A 22 8.81 11.13 20.95
CA LYS A 22 9.10 12.35 20.19
C LYS A 22 9.28 13.58 21.10
N ASN A 23 8.46 13.70 22.15
CA ASN A 23 8.58 14.76 23.15
C ASN A 23 9.85 14.60 24.00
N LEU A 24 10.18 13.36 24.40
CA LEU A 24 11.42 13.06 25.11
C LEU A 24 12.64 13.34 24.24
N LYS A 25 12.64 13.00 22.95
CA LYS A 25 13.72 13.34 22.01
C LYS A 25 13.97 14.84 21.98
N SER A 26 12.92 15.65 21.87
CA SER A 26 13.05 17.12 21.83
C SER A 26 13.46 17.74 23.18
N SER A 27 13.05 17.14 24.30
CA SER A 27 13.37 17.62 25.64
C SER A 27 14.79 17.22 26.06
N LEU A 28 15.12 15.94 25.88
CA LEU A 28 16.38 15.33 26.28
C LEU A 28 17.52 15.73 25.34
N GLY A 29 17.28 15.94 24.04
CA GLY A 29 18.30 16.45 23.11
C GLY A 29 18.88 17.82 23.50
N LYS A 30 18.12 18.63 24.25
CA LYS A 30 18.58 19.92 24.76
C LYS A 30 19.46 19.82 26.01
N VAL A 31 19.39 18.71 26.74
CA VAL A 31 20.08 18.53 28.04
C VAL A 31 21.09 17.39 28.05
N MET A 32 20.99 16.45 27.10
CA MET A 32 21.84 15.27 26.98
C MET A 32 22.22 15.04 25.51
N PRO A 33 23.43 15.46 25.10
CA PRO A 33 23.96 15.18 23.77
C PRO A 33 24.00 13.66 23.54
N GLY A 34 23.46 13.19 22.41
CA GLY A 34 23.42 11.76 22.06
C GLY A 34 22.16 11.01 22.50
N ALA A 35 21.35 11.55 23.42
CA ALA A 35 20.06 10.95 23.78
C ALA A 35 19.08 10.90 22.60
N GLU A 36 19.23 11.83 21.65
CA GLU A 36 18.41 11.92 20.44
C GLU A 36 18.55 10.70 19.54
N GLN A 37 19.75 10.12 19.50
CA GLN A 37 20.12 8.96 18.70
C GLN A 37 19.50 7.70 19.32
N GLU A 38 19.70 7.49 20.62
CA GLU A 38 19.13 6.35 21.35
C GLU A 38 17.60 6.37 21.31
N ILE A 39 16.96 7.52 21.54
CA ILE A 39 15.50 7.65 21.44
C ILE A 39 15.01 7.45 19.99
N GLY A 40 15.81 7.85 19.00
CA GLY A 40 15.56 7.57 17.59
C GLY A 40 15.52 6.06 17.31
N GLN A 41 16.54 5.34 17.76
CA GLN A 41 16.63 3.88 17.61
C GLN A 41 15.48 3.17 18.32
N MET A 42 15.12 3.60 19.53
CA MET A 42 13.95 3.06 20.23
C MET A 42 12.66 3.28 19.43
N ALA A 43 12.50 4.44 18.78
CA ALA A 43 11.30 4.76 18.00
C ALA A 43 11.22 3.91 16.72
N GLU A 44 12.37 3.66 16.08
CA GLU A 44 12.49 2.77 14.93
C GLU A 44 12.16 1.32 15.33
N MET A 45 12.68 0.83 16.46
CA MET A 45 12.33 -0.50 16.99
C MET A 45 10.83 -0.62 17.26
N LEU A 46 10.23 0.37 17.91
CA LEU A 46 8.80 0.38 18.21
C LEU A 46 7.95 0.39 16.93
N GLY A 47 8.35 1.17 15.90
CA GLY A 47 7.70 1.15 14.60
C GLY A 47 7.86 -0.18 13.85
N GLY A 48 9.02 -0.82 14.00
CA GLY A 48 9.29 -2.17 13.51
C GLY A 48 8.36 -3.20 14.13
N PHE A 49 8.22 -3.21 15.46
CA PHE A 49 7.30 -4.11 16.17
C PHE A 49 5.84 -3.87 15.77
N MET A 50 5.45 -2.61 15.56
CA MET A 50 4.10 -2.27 15.12
C MET A 50 3.84 -2.84 13.71
N THR A 51 4.79 -2.65 12.79
CA THR A 51 4.71 -3.19 11.41
C THR A 51 4.73 -4.72 11.40
N GLU A 52 5.55 -5.34 12.24
CA GLU A 52 5.63 -6.80 12.39
C GLU A 52 4.36 -7.36 13.03
N SER A 53 3.75 -6.64 13.98
CA SER A 53 2.43 -6.99 14.53
C SER A 53 1.32 -6.97 13.47
N PHE A 54 1.50 -6.22 12.38
CA PHE A 54 0.62 -6.20 11.21
C PHE A 54 1.04 -7.15 10.08
N SER A 55 2.25 -7.73 10.14
CA SER A 55 2.83 -8.55 9.07
C SER A 55 3.12 -9.99 9.49
N GLY A 56 3.07 -10.31 10.78
CA GLY A 56 3.23 -11.66 11.30
C GLY A 56 2.07 -12.56 10.85
N ASP A 57 2.31 -13.87 10.86
CA ASP A 57 1.40 -14.98 10.51
C ASP A 57 -0.03 -14.86 11.11
N SER A 58 -0.19 -14.03 12.14
CA SER A 58 -1.42 -13.77 12.89
C SER A 58 -2.09 -12.42 12.59
N ALA A 59 -1.51 -11.57 11.74
CA ALA A 59 -1.89 -10.16 11.67
C ALA A 59 -3.11 -9.85 10.79
N PHE A 60 -3.24 -10.51 9.67
CA PHE A 60 -4.48 -10.60 8.91
C PHE A 60 -4.37 -11.95 8.24
N GLY A 61 -5.44 -12.76 8.29
CA GLY A 61 -5.49 -14.10 7.68
C GLY A 61 -5.37 -14.07 6.16
N LEU A 62 -4.24 -13.56 5.65
CA LEU A 62 -3.68 -13.80 4.33
C LEU A 62 -3.11 -15.22 4.36
N ASP A 63 -4.00 -16.18 4.64
CA ASP A 63 -3.74 -17.56 4.30
C ASP A 63 -3.33 -17.61 2.82
N ALA A 64 -2.34 -18.43 2.48
CA ALA A 64 -1.86 -18.56 1.10
C ALA A 64 -3.02 -18.89 0.13
N THR A 65 -4.07 -19.52 0.65
CA THR A 65 -5.32 -19.81 -0.06
C THR A 65 -6.16 -18.56 -0.36
N THR A 66 -6.22 -17.57 0.54
CA THR A 66 -6.86 -16.27 0.30
C THR A 66 -6.13 -15.50 -0.80
N ASN A 67 -4.81 -15.62 -0.87
CA ASN A 67 -4.00 -15.02 -1.93
C ASN A 67 -4.34 -15.63 -3.31
N ALA A 68 -4.43 -16.96 -3.40
CA ALA A 68 -4.77 -17.64 -4.65
C ALA A 68 -6.16 -17.29 -5.21
N GLU A 69 -7.18 -17.24 -4.35
CA GLU A 69 -8.54 -16.82 -4.76
C GLU A 69 -8.58 -15.32 -5.12
N SER A 70 -7.86 -14.47 -4.39
CA SER A 70 -7.76 -13.03 -4.69
C SER A 70 -7.08 -12.79 -6.04
N ASP A 71 -5.99 -13.51 -6.34
CA ASP A 71 -5.31 -13.48 -7.63
C ASP A 71 -6.24 -13.91 -8.78
N LYS A 72 -7.07 -14.94 -8.55
CA LYS A 72 -8.07 -15.39 -9.51
C LYS A 72 -9.13 -14.31 -9.79
N ILE A 73 -9.64 -13.66 -8.75
CA ILE A 73 -10.61 -12.55 -8.86
C ILE A 73 -9.99 -11.37 -9.62
N LEU A 74 -8.76 -10.97 -9.29
CA LEU A 74 -8.05 -9.88 -9.97
C LEU A 74 -7.83 -10.18 -11.46
N ARG A 75 -7.49 -11.43 -11.79
CA ARG A 75 -7.29 -11.88 -13.16
C ARG A 75 -8.59 -11.88 -13.96
N GLU A 76 -9.69 -12.32 -13.35
CA GLU A 76 -11.02 -12.27 -13.96
C GLU A 76 -11.46 -10.83 -14.21
N ALA A 77 -11.28 -9.93 -13.24
CA ALA A 77 -11.58 -8.51 -13.40
C ALA A 77 -10.75 -7.85 -14.52
N SER A 78 -9.46 -8.20 -14.63
CA SER A 78 -8.59 -7.72 -15.71
C SER A 78 -9.06 -8.19 -17.08
N ALA A 79 -9.45 -9.47 -17.21
CA ALA A 79 -9.98 -10.01 -18.46
C ALA A 79 -11.31 -9.34 -18.87
N VAL A 80 -12.18 -9.05 -17.89
CA VAL A 80 -13.43 -8.32 -18.12
C VAL A 80 -13.16 -6.87 -18.56
N ALA A 81 -12.16 -6.21 -17.96
CA ALA A 81 -11.77 -4.85 -18.34
C ALA A 81 -11.18 -4.79 -19.76
N GLU A 82 -10.36 -5.76 -20.15
CA GLU A 82 -9.84 -5.90 -21.52
C GLU A 82 -10.97 -6.13 -22.54
N SER A 83 -11.91 -7.03 -22.23
CA SER A 83 -13.08 -7.28 -23.07
C SER A 83 -13.96 -6.03 -23.21
N THR A 84 -14.22 -5.34 -22.09
CA THR A 84 -15.04 -4.12 -22.08
C THR A 84 -14.37 -2.97 -22.84
N THR A 85 -13.04 -2.90 -22.83
CA THR A 85 -12.27 -1.93 -23.61
C THR A 85 -12.42 -2.19 -25.12
N GLY A 86 -12.45 -3.45 -25.57
CA GLY A 86 -12.70 -3.76 -26.98
C GLY A 86 -14.08 -3.31 -27.50
N GLU A 87 -15.10 -3.30 -26.63
CA GLU A 87 -16.48 -2.96 -27.01
C GLU A 87 -16.84 -1.48 -26.80
N MET A 88 -16.16 -0.78 -25.88
CA MET A 88 -16.39 0.64 -25.59
C MET A 88 -15.62 1.59 -26.51
N PHE A 89 -14.56 1.12 -27.17
CA PHE A 89 -13.80 1.91 -28.14
C PHE A 89 -14.31 1.61 -29.56
N PRO A 90 -15.06 2.53 -30.20
CA PRO A 90 -15.43 2.35 -31.60
C PRO A 90 -14.17 2.26 -32.46
N SER A 91 -14.17 1.34 -33.42
CA SER A 91 -13.10 1.28 -34.41
C SER A 91 -13.01 2.63 -35.13
N VAL A 92 -11.79 3.15 -35.28
CA VAL A 92 -11.57 4.36 -36.08
C VAL A 92 -12.14 4.12 -37.47
N PRO A 93 -13.08 4.97 -37.96
CA PRO A 93 -13.63 4.80 -39.28
C PRO A 93 -12.47 4.86 -40.27
N SER A 94 -12.28 3.79 -41.05
CA SER A 94 -11.32 3.79 -42.15
C SER A 94 -11.76 4.84 -43.15
N SER A 95 -11.20 6.04 -43.02
CA SER A 95 -11.35 7.10 -44.00
C SER A 95 -10.56 6.68 -45.23
N ASN A 96 -11.20 5.89 -46.10
CA ASN A 96 -10.74 5.70 -47.47
C ASN A 96 -10.99 7.03 -48.20
N GLN A 97 -10.19 8.06 -47.90
CA GLN A 97 -10.13 9.23 -48.76
C GLN A 97 -9.42 8.82 -50.04
N GLU A 98 -10.23 8.65 -51.07
CA GLU A 98 -9.82 8.69 -52.47
C GLU A 98 -8.88 9.88 -52.69
N ALA A 99 -7.59 9.59 -52.84
CA ALA A 99 -6.63 10.58 -53.32
C ALA A 99 -6.80 10.72 -54.84
N THR A 100 -7.68 11.65 -55.23
CA THR A 100 -7.80 12.15 -56.60
C THR A 100 -6.50 12.83 -57.06
N SER A 101 -5.87 12.23 -58.07
CA SER A 101 -4.99 12.77 -59.13
C SER A 101 -4.16 14.04 -58.88
N THR A 102 -2.83 13.92 -58.99
CA THR A 102 -2.02 14.90 -59.76
C THR A 102 -0.81 14.18 -60.37
N LYS A 103 -0.94 13.74 -61.63
CA LYS A 103 0.19 13.28 -62.46
C LYS A 103 0.90 14.52 -63.03
N PHE A 104 2.19 14.65 -62.78
CA PHE A 104 3.08 15.55 -63.49
C PHE A 104 3.67 14.82 -64.70
N TYR A 105 3.35 15.30 -65.91
CA TYR A 105 4.18 15.16 -67.11
C TYR A 105 3.87 16.33 -68.05
#